data_AF-A0A401MVV8-F1
#
_entry.id   AF-A0A401MVV8-F1
#
_cell.length_a   1.000
_cell.length_b   1.000
_cell.length_c   1.000
_cell.angle_alpha   90.00
_cell.angle_beta   90.00
_cell.angle_gamma   90.00
#
_symmetry.space_group_name_H-M   'P 1'
#
loop_
_entity.id
_entity.type
_entity.pdbx_description
1 polymer ?
#
loop_
_entity_poly.entity_id
_entity_poly.type
_entity_poly.pdbx_seq_one_letter_code
_entity_poly.pdbx_strand_id
1 'polypeptide(L)'
;MLERTLALPFAAVSDANQRTRRRGLVKLLDWLQDQPGRTWQDRWLASGAEAAGREWTGLPMQWLADRQHARNYDRIDLCCGMIPLLGGQAVRPTYRWLLRQRPSQLLAHIRTATDPDGFARLTARYAQSGRAGANDCNNALNRVTWILARKGGTIQDITIGDCVELQHAIGEHQANGYHGKHLFYALLAETGVFGPGAPARLKTVMLPGQQTPAAMVDRHSIACTPVRDLLVDYLTERATEVDYTTLEDMARTLAGIFWRDLETHHPGINSPRLDADTVAAWRERVAVIRDRHGIAIRPRDNTHSVFTWVRAFYQDLARWAADDPGRWGPWVAPCPVRDSDTEHGKSRARRKAAMDQRTRTLLPALPALVTAVEQQLKAAAARLARARQAPAGTSFTTPEGRLLVRCRGASARVLADDPATGRRRDLTVEEEHAFWAWAVVEVLRHTGMRIEEALELTHHSFVA
;
A
#
# COMPACT_ATOMS: atom_id res chain seq x y z
N MET A 1 -9.33 -24.89 32.96
CA MET A 1 -9.03 -23.87 31.93
C MET A 1 -8.34 -22.66 32.53
N LEU A 2 -8.95 -22.01 33.53
CA LEU A 2 -8.40 -20.82 34.21
C LEU A 2 -6.92 -20.97 34.60
N GLU A 3 -6.54 -22.09 35.21
CA GLU A 3 -5.16 -22.39 35.59
C GLU A 3 -4.22 -22.59 34.38
N ARG A 4 -4.69 -23.20 33.28
CA ARG A 4 -3.88 -23.41 32.06
C ARG A 4 -3.68 -22.12 31.26
N THR A 5 -4.65 -21.19 31.28
CA THR A 5 -4.55 -19.86 30.64
C THR A 5 -3.85 -18.81 31.50
N LEU A 6 -3.66 -19.05 32.80
CA LEU A 6 -2.95 -18.15 33.72
C LEU A 6 -1.57 -18.68 34.14
N ALA A 7 -1.23 -19.91 33.80
CA ALA A 7 0.12 -20.45 33.92
C ALA A 7 1.08 -19.78 32.93
N LEU A 8 2.39 -19.97 33.14
CA LEU A 8 3.39 -19.61 32.13
C LEU A 8 2.96 -20.15 30.76
N PRO A 9 3.04 -19.34 29.69
CA PRO A 9 3.76 -18.06 29.59
C PRO A 9 2.90 -16.78 29.79
N PHE A 10 1.69 -16.87 30.37
CA PHE A 10 0.74 -15.74 30.45
C PHE A 10 0.86 -14.88 31.72
N ALA A 11 1.85 -15.15 32.56
CA ALA A 11 2.11 -14.40 33.79
C ALA A 11 2.36 -12.91 33.50
N ALA A 12 1.79 -12.03 34.32
CA ALA A 12 2.02 -10.59 34.23
C ALA A 12 3.32 -10.19 34.91
N VAL A 13 3.89 -9.07 34.47
CA VAL A 13 5.16 -8.50 34.97
C VAL A 13 5.09 -8.11 36.47
N SER A 14 3.89 -7.93 37.03
CA SER A 14 3.69 -7.65 38.45
C SER A 14 2.47 -8.39 39.01
N ASP A 15 2.47 -8.67 40.32
CA ASP A 15 1.37 -9.31 41.03
C ASP A 15 0.05 -8.53 40.89
N ALA A 16 0.11 -7.21 40.90
CA ALA A 16 -1.06 -6.36 40.70
C ALA A 16 -1.66 -6.56 39.30
N ASN A 17 -0.82 -6.64 38.25
CA ASN A 17 -1.26 -6.90 36.89
C ASN A 17 -1.80 -8.33 36.73
N GLN A 18 -1.22 -9.32 37.44
CA GLN A 18 -1.67 -10.70 37.40
C GLN A 18 -3.07 -10.84 38.03
N ARG A 19 -3.33 -10.15 39.16
CA ARG A 19 -4.66 -10.11 39.79
C ARG A 19 -5.69 -9.46 38.86
N THR A 20 -5.36 -8.33 38.23
CA THR A 20 -6.24 -7.65 37.25
C THR A 20 -6.57 -8.54 36.07
N ARG A 21 -5.59 -9.23 35.47
CA ARG A 21 -5.83 -10.21 34.40
C ARG A 21 -6.72 -11.35 34.85
N ARG A 22 -6.46 -11.92 36.04
CA ARG A 22 -7.26 -13.02 36.58
C ARG A 22 -8.71 -12.60 36.78
N ARG A 23 -8.96 -11.44 37.40
CA ARG A 23 -10.33 -10.91 37.56
C ARG A 23 -11.02 -10.69 36.22
N GLY A 24 -10.32 -10.08 35.27
CA GLY A 24 -10.81 -9.86 33.92
C GLY A 24 -11.15 -11.14 33.17
N LEU A 25 -10.26 -12.13 33.24
CA LEU A 25 -10.44 -13.42 32.60
C LEU A 25 -11.66 -14.16 33.17
N VAL A 26 -11.83 -14.17 34.50
CA VAL A 26 -13.01 -14.78 35.15
C VAL A 26 -14.29 -14.11 34.62
N LYS A 27 -14.36 -12.77 34.66
CA LYS A 27 -15.53 -12.02 34.17
C LYS A 27 -15.85 -12.33 32.69
N LEU A 28 -14.81 -12.43 31.85
CA LEU A 28 -14.99 -12.75 30.43
C LEU A 28 -15.48 -14.17 30.21
N LEU A 29 -14.94 -15.14 30.94
CA LEU A 29 -15.35 -16.54 30.83
C LEU A 29 -16.78 -16.73 31.34
N ASP A 30 -17.16 -16.09 32.44
CA ASP A 30 -18.54 -16.11 32.95
C ASP A 30 -19.50 -15.50 31.94
N TRP A 31 -19.15 -14.35 31.35
CA TRP A 31 -19.96 -13.72 30.30
C TRP A 31 -20.06 -14.59 29.03
N LEU A 32 -18.96 -15.19 28.58
CA LEU A 32 -18.94 -16.08 27.41
C LEU A 32 -19.69 -17.38 27.66
N GLN A 33 -19.75 -17.87 28.90
CA GLN A 33 -20.49 -19.07 29.27
C GLN A 33 -22.01 -18.92 29.07
N ASP A 34 -22.51 -17.68 29.09
CA ASP A 34 -23.92 -17.38 28.81
C ASP A 34 -24.20 -17.18 27.30
N GLN A 35 -23.18 -17.17 26.45
CA GLN A 35 -23.34 -17.07 24.99
C GLN A 35 -23.59 -18.46 24.38
N PRO A 36 -24.36 -18.57 23.28
CA PRO A 36 -24.59 -19.86 22.64
C PRO A 36 -23.29 -20.36 21.96
N GLY A 37 -23.01 -21.66 22.08
CA GLY A 37 -21.84 -22.28 21.46
C GLY A 37 -21.26 -23.44 22.28
N ARG A 38 -20.48 -24.30 21.62
CA ARG A 38 -19.85 -25.47 22.29
C ARG A 38 -18.43 -25.16 22.74
N THR A 39 -17.71 -24.34 21.98
CA THR A 39 -16.35 -23.88 22.29
C THR A 39 -16.34 -22.42 22.72
N TRP A 40 -15.25 -21.97 23.36
CA TRP A 40 -15.04 -20.54 23.66
C TRP A 40 -14.99 -19.69 22.39
N GLN A 41 -14.49 -20.25 21.30
CA GLN A 41 -14.52 -19.60 19.99
C GLN A 41 -15.96 -19.41 19.48
N ASP A 42 -16.81 -20.44 19.54
CA ASP A 42 -18.21 -20.33 19.10
C ASP A 42 -18.96 -19.26 19.90
N ARG A 43 -18.74 -19.29 21.22
CA ARG A 43 -19.33 -18.35 22.18
C ARG A 43 -18.89 -16.92 21.90
N TRP A 44 -17.61 -16.70 21.56
CA TRP A 44 -17.10 -15.40 21.14
C TRP A 44 -17.71 -14.92 19.82
N LEU A 45 -17.83 -15.80 18.82
CA LEU A 45 -18.43 -15.44 17.54
C LEU A 45 -19.91 -15.10 17.68
N ALA A 46 -20.64 -15.81 18.54
CA ALA A 46 -22.04 -15.56 18.81
C ALA A 46 -22.31 -14.32 19.67
N SER A 47 -21.31 -13.83 20.42
CA SER A 47 -21.49 -12.74 21.37
C SER A 47 -21.70 -11.36 20.73
N GLY A 48 -21.50 -11.23 19.41
CA GLY A 48 -21.55 -9.95 18.70
C GLY A 48 -20.32 -9.06 18.90
N ALA A 49 -19.30 -9.51 19.64
CA ALA A 49 -18.10 -8.72 19.94
C ALA A 49 -17.32 -8.32 18.66
N GLU A 50 -17.24 -9.22 17.68
CA GLU A 50 -16.63 -8.97 16.36
C GLU A 50 -17.25 -7.76 15.64
N ALA A 51 -18.58 -7.67 15.67
CA ALA A 51 -19.33 -6.58 15.05
C ALA A 51 -19.12 -5.25 15.80
N ALA A 52 -19.15 -5.30 17.13
CA ALA A 52 -18.97 -4.15 18.02
C ALA A 52 -17.58 -3.50 17.92
N GLY A 53 -16.54 -4.25 17.51
CA GLY A 53 -15.22 -3.69 17.20
C GLY A 53 -14.54 -3.04 18.40
N ARG A 54 -14.40 -1.70 18.42
CA ARG A 54 -13.79 -0.97 19.55
C ARG A 54 -14.67 -0.94 20.79
N GLU A 55 -15.98 -0.97 20.60
CA GLU A 55 -16.97 -0.86 21.68
C GLU A 55 -17.34 -2.21 22.28
N TRP A 56 -16.62 -3.28 21.93
CA TRP A 56 -16.91 -4.65 22.35
C TRP A 56 -17.01 -4.81 23.88
N THR A 57 -16.28 -4.01 24.67
CA THR A 57 -16.35 -4.03 26.13
C THR A 57 -17.73 -3.61 26.67
N GLY A 58 -18.54 -2.91 25.88
CA GLY A 58 -19.91 -2.56 26.25
C GLY A 58 -20.80 -3.79 26.50
N LEU A 59 -20.60 -4.87 25.75
CA LEU A 59 -21.39 -6.10 25.85
C LEU A 59 -21.23 -6.82 27.21
N PRO A 60 -20.01 -7.21 27.64
CA PRO A 60 -19.82 -7.77 28.98
C PRO A 60 -20.12 -6.77 30.10
N MET A 61 -19.92 -5.46 29.88
CA MET A 61 -20.26 -4.45 30.87
C MET A 61 -21.77 -4.37 31.11
N GLN A 62 -22.59 -4.46 30.06
CA GLN A 62 -24.04 -4.51 30.18
C GLN A 62 -24.49 -5.78 30.91
N TRP A 63 -23.93 -6.94 30.53
CA TRP A 63 -24.20 -8.21 31.20
C TRP A 63 -23.84 -8.20 32.71
N LEU A 64 -22.75 -7.52 33.09
CA LEU A 64 -22.37 -7.30 34.50
C LEU A 64 -23.34 -6.34 35.21
N ALA A 65 -23.81 -5.30 34.52
CA ALA A 65 -24.74 -4.31 35.08
C ALA A 65 -26.11 -4.94 35.37
N ASP A 66 -26.61 -5.76 34.44
CA ASP A 66 -27.88 -6.49 34.59
C ASP A 66 -27.87 -7.44 35.82
N ARG A 67 -26.67 -7.91 36.20
CA ARG A 67 -26.43 -8.76 37.39
C ARG A 67 -26.03 -7.96 38.63
N GLN A 68 -26.05 -6.63 38.59
CA GLN A 68 -25.62 -5.75 39.69
C GLN A 68 -24.17 -5.98 40.14
N HIS A 69 -23.32 -6.51 39.25
CA HIS A 69 -21.92 -6.83 39.53
C HIS A 69 -20.92 -5.81 38.93
N ALA A 70 -21.40 -4.86 38.13
CA ALA A 70 -20.57 -3.89 37.42
C ALA A 70 -19.86 -2.92 38.35
N ARG A 71 -18.56 -2.71 38.08
CA ARG A 71 -17.70 -1.74 38.77
C ARG A 71 -16.98 -0.85 37.76
N ASN A 72 -16.62 0.37 38.17
CA ASN A 72 -16.01 1.37 37.28
C ASN A 72 -14.69 0.92 36.62
N TYR A 73 -13.92 0.05 37.27
CA TYR A 73 -12.64 -0.47 36.76
C TYR A 73 -12.78 -1.72 35.87
N ASP A 74 -13.99 -2.24 35.68
CA ASP A 74 -14.21 -3.52 35.00
C ASP A 74 -13.83 -3.48 33.53
N ARG A 75 -13.96 -2.33 32.85
CA ARG A 75 -13.50 -2.18 31.47
C ARG A 75 -12.00 -2.45 31.31
N ILE A 76 -11.20 -2.03 32.29
CA ILE A 76 -9.74 -2.28 32.31
C ILE A 76 -9.48 -3.75 32.60
N ASP A 77 -10.15 -4.32 33.61
CA ASP A 77 -10.07 -5.75 33.93
C ASP A 77 -10.38 -6.60 32.67
N LEU A 78 -11.49 -6.33 31.98
CA LEU A 78 -11.91 -7.05 30.75
C LEU A 78 -10.84 -6.95 29.64
N CYS A 79 -10.32 -5.75 29.35
CA CYS A 79 -9.24 -5.60 28.38
C CYS A 79 -7.99 -6.41 28.77
N CYS A 80 -7.63 -6.44 30.06
CA CYS A 80 -6.51 -7.25 30.55
C CYS A 80 -6.81 -8.75 30.49
N GLY A 81 -8.05 -9.17 30.76
CA GLY A 81 -8.51 -10.56 30.69
C GLY A 81 -8.51 -11.14 29.27
N MET A 82 -8.62 -10.29 28.24
CA MET A 82 -8.50 -10.75 26.85
C MET A 82 -7.08 -11.21 26.49
N ILE A 83 -6.04 -10.68 27.15
CA ILE A 83 -4.64 -11.06 26.88
C ILE A 83 -4.44 -12.58 26.94
N PRO A 84 -4.77 -13.29 28.04
CA PRO A 84 -4.62 -14.74 28.12
C PRO A 84 -5.57 -15.52 27.21
N LEU A 85 -6.75 -14.98 26.83
CA LEU A 85 -7.64 -15.64 25.88
C LEU A 85 -7.06 -15.65 24.46
N LEU A 86 -6.48 -14.53 24.03
CA LEU A 86 -5.83 -14.39 22.73
C LEU A 86 -4.48 -15.11 22.70
N GLY A 87 -3.64 -14.87 23.72
CA GLY A 87 -2.33 -15.50 23.82
C GLY A 87 -2.43 -17.01 23.98
N GLY A 88 -3.41 -17.49 24.76
CA GLY A 88 -3.71 -18.91 24.95
C GLY A 88 -4.50 -19.54 23.80
N GLN A 89 -4.82 -18.77 22.76
CA GLN A 89 -5.52 -19.23 21.56
C GLN A 89 -6.88 -19.90 21.85
N ALA A 90 -7.48 -19.58 23.00
CA ALA A 90 -8.82 -20.02 23.36
C ALA A 90 -9.89 -19.30 22.51
N VAL A 91 -9.55 -18.07 22.08
CA VAL A 91 -10.32 -17.26 21.13
C VAL A 91 -9.36 -16.68 20.10
N ARG A 92 -9.76 -16.73 18.83
CA ARG A 92 -9.07 -16.22 17.63
C ARG A 92 -10.00 -15.24 16.90
N PRO A 93 -9.99 -13.96 17.28
CA PRO A 93 -10.86 -12.97 16.66
C PRO A 93 -10.50 -12.74 15.20
N THR A 94 -11.44 -12.22 14.42
CA THR A 94 -11.19 -11.87 13.01
C THR A 94 -10.35 -10.59 12.89
N TYR A 95 -9.76 -10.34 11.71
CA TYR A 95 -9.06 -9.08 11.48
C TYR A 95 -9.96 -7.84 11.61
N ARG A 96 -11.28 -7.98 11.41
CA ARG A 96 -12.26 -6.92 11.66
C ARG A 96 -12.21 -6.43 13.10
N TRP A 97 -12.10 -7.34 14.07
CA TRP A 97 -11.98 -6.97 15.48
C TRP A 97 -10.54 -6.58 15.85
N LEU A 98 -9.56 -7.41 15.46
CA LEU A 98 -8.14 -7.24 15.82
C LEU A 98 -7.61 -5.87 15.37
N LEU A 99 -7.81 -5.50 14.10
CA LEU A 99 -7.25 -4.27 13.52
C LEU A 99 -7.91 -2.99 14.04
N ARG A 100 -9.05 -3.11 14.72
CA ARG A 100 -9.74 -1.98 15.37
C ARG A 100 -9.24 -1.72 16.78
N GLN A 101 -8.56 -2.67 17.42
CA GLN A 101 -7.98 -2.49 18.75
C GLN A 101 -6.73 -1.60 18.69
N ARG A 102 -6.44 -0.91 19.79
CA ARG A 102 -5.20 -0.11 19.88
C ARG A 102 -4.00 -1.06 20.04
N PRO A 103 -3.01 -1.04 19.12
CA PRO A 103 -1.77 -1.79 19.28
C PRO A 103 -1.03 -1.22 20.49
N SER A 104 -1.16 -1.91 21.61
CA SER A 104 -0.70 -1.48 22.93
C SER A 104 -0.11 -2.71 23.65
N GLN A 105 0.10 -2.61 24.97
CA GLN A 105 0.63 -3.69 25.80
C GLN A 105 -0.01 -5.07 25.51
N LEU A 106 -1.27 -5.14 25.07
CA LEU A 106 -1.92 -6.36 24.59
C LEU A 106 -1.05 -7.18 23.61
N LEU A 107 -0.57 -6.55 22.54
CA LEU A 107 0.24 -7.24 21.52
C LEU A 107 1.60 -7.65 22.07
N ALA A 108 2.23 -6.81 22.89
CA ALA A 108 3.50 -7.15 23.52
C ALA A 108 3.39 -8.41 24.38
N HIS A 109 2.29 -8.59 25.12
CA HIS A 109 2.06 -9.78 25.93
C HIS A 109 1.73 -11.03 25.10
N ILE A 110 1.02 -10.88 23.98
CA ILE A 110 0.80 -12.00 23.06
C ILE A 110 2.15 -12.50 22.52
N ARG A 111 3.06 -11.60 22.13
CA ARG A 111 4.40 -11.99 21.66
C ARG A 111 5.19 -12.81 22.67
N THR A 112 5.20 -12.38 23.93
CA THR A 112 5.92 -13.09 25.00
C THR A 112 5.35 -14.49 25.27
N ALA A 113 4.08 -14.69 24.94
CA ALA A 113 3.37 -15.91 25.29
C ALA A 113 3.23 -16.92 24.14
N THR A 114 3.31 -16.48 22.89
CA THR A 114 3.09 -17.35 21.72
C THR A 114 4.40 -17.87 21.13
N ASP A 115 5.37 -16.99 20.84
CA ASP A 115 6.65 -17.40 20.23
C ASP A 115 7.78 -16.40 20.59
N PRO A 116 8.23 -16.37 21.86
CA PRO A 116 9.22 -15.40 22.33
C PRO A 116 10.54 -15.49 21.55
N ASP A 117 10.99 -16.69 21.23
CA ASP A 117 12.23 -16.92 20.47
C ASP A 117 12.11 -16.45 19.02
N GLY A 118 10.96 -16.70 18.37
CA GLY A 118 10.69 -16.16 17.04
C GLY A 118 10.71 -14.64 17.00
N PHE A 119 10.05 -13.99 17.97
CA PHE A 119 10.05 -12.52 18.05
C PHE A 119 11.43 -11.95 18.38
N ALA A 120 12.24 -12.65 19.18
CA ALA A 120 13.64 -12.30 19.43
C ALA A 120 14.48 -12.36 18.15
N ARG A 121 14.32 -13.41 17.32
CA ARG A 121 15.01 -13.53 16.02
C ARG A 121 14.65 -12.38 15.07
N LEU A 122 13.37 -12.03 14.95
CA LEU A 122 12.93 -10.89 14.13
C LEU A 122 13.52 -9.56 14.60
N THR A 123 13.58 -9.36 15.92
CA THR A 123 14.14 -8.14 16.53
C THR A 123 15.65 -8.04 16.27
N ALA A 124 16.38 -9.15 16.46
CA ALA A 124 17.81 -9.21 16.17
C ALA A 124 18.09 -8.95 14.68
N ARG A 125 17.30 -9.54 13.77
CA ARG A 125 17.44 -9.32 12.33
C ARG A 125 17.19 -7.88 11.92
N TYR A 126 16.19 -7.22 12.53
CA TYR A 126 15.95 -5.79 12.32
C TYR A 126 17.15 -4.96 12.78
N ALA A 127 17.69 -5.22 13.97
CA ALA A 127 18.86 -4.50 14.48
C ALA A 127 20.09 -4.63 13.56
N GLN A 128 20.32 -5.81 13.00
CA GLN A 128 21.41 -6.07 12.04
C GLN A 128 21.20 -5.41 10.67
N SER A 129 19.96 -5.05 10.31
CA SER A 129 19.65 -4.49 8.99
C SER A 129 20.02 -3.01 8.81
N GLY A 130 20.49 -2.32 9.88
CA GLY A 130 20.82 -0.89 9.84
C GLY A 130 19.61 0.04 9.69
N ARG A 131 18.38 -0.49 9.65
CA ARG A 131 17.14 0.28 9.52
C ARG A 131 16.88 1.11 10.78
N ALA A 132 16.68 2.42 10.61
CA ALA A 132 16.61 3.37 11.73
C ALA A 132 15.23 4.03 11.95
N GLY A 133 14.13 3.40 11.49
CA GLY A 133 12.79 3.95 11.66
C GLY A 133 12.31 3.88 13.13
N ALA A 134 11.89 5.03 13.68
CA ALA A 134 11.56 5.18 15.11
C ALA A 134 10.47 4.21 15.65
N ASN A 135 9.63 3.65 14.78
CA ASN A 135 8.56 2.71 15.14
C ASN A 135 8.44 1.51 14.20
N ASP A 136 9.37 1.35 13.24
CA ASP A 136 9.17 0.38 12.16
C ASP A 136 9.27 -1.06 12.65
N CYS A 137 10.22 -1.36 13.54
CA CYS A 137 10.31 -2.67 14.19
C CYS A 137 9.01 -2.99 14.94
N ASN A 138 8.55 -2.12 15.86
CA ASN A 138 7.32 -2.36 16.62
C ASN A 138 6.08 -2.53 15.73
N ASN A 139 5.98 -1.76 14.65
CA ASN A 139 4.89 -1.89 13.68
C ASN A 139 4.97 -3.21 12.92
N ALA A 140 6.16 -3.65 12.53
CA ALA A 140 6.36 -4.94 11.89
C ALA A 140 5.99 -6.10 12.84
N LEU A 141 6.46 -6.04 14.08
CA LEU A 141 6.12 -7.03 15.10
C LEU A 141 4.62 -7.05 15.40
N ASN A 142 3.94 -5.89 15.42
CA ASN A 142 2.48 -5.81 15.60
C ASN A 142 1.75 -6.58 14.49
N ARG A 143 2.18 -6.46 13.22
CA ARG A 143 1.58 -7.17 12.09
C ARG A 143 1.76 -8.69 12.20
N VAL A 144 2.97 -9.14 12.56
CA VAL A 144 3.22 -10.58 12.83
C VAL A 144 2.35 -11.07 14.00
N THR A 145 2.22 -10.27 15.06
CA THR A 145 1.38 -10.61 16.21
C THR A 145 -0.09 -10.74 15.81
N TRP A 146 -0.60 -9.90 14.91
CA TRP A 146 -1.97 -10.03 14.40
C TRP A 146 -2.20 -11.32 13.62
N ILE A 147 -1.24 -11.73 12.78
CA ILE A 147 -1.30 -13.02 12.08
C ILE A 147 -1.39 -14.17 13.09
N LEU A 148 -0.49 -14.19 14.08
CA LEU A 148 -0.49 -15.24 15.10
C LEU A 148 -1.74 -15.23 15.98
N ALA A 149 -2.27 -14.05 16.34
CA ALA A 149 -3.50 -13.95 17.12
C ALA A 149 -4.72 -14.49 16.36
N ARG A 150 -4.72 -14.39 15.02
CA ARG A 150 -5.79 -14.89 14.16
C ARG A 150 -5.62 -16.38 13.81
N LYS A 151 -4.42 -16.77 13.39
CA LYS A 151 -4.11 -18.11 12.86
C LYS A 151 -3.79 -19.12 13.96
N GLY A 152 -3.11 -18.66 15.02
CA GLY A 152 -2.39 -19.52 15.96
C GLY A 152 -1.09 -20.07 15.38
N GLY A 153 -0.41 -20.90 16.17
CA GLY A 153 0.91 -21.44 15.83
C GLY A 153 2.06 -20.50 16.19
N THR A 154 3.22 -20.77 15.60
CA THR A 154 4.48 -20.03 15.78
C THR A 154 4.79 -19.18 14.56
N ILE A 155 5.84 -18.37 14.63
CA ILE A 155 6.28 -17.55 13.49
C ILE A 155 6.67 -18.42 12.29
N GLN A 156 7.16 -19.64 12.53
CA GLN A 156 7.54 -20.56 11.44
C GLN A 156 6.34 -21.11 10.68
N ASP A 157 5.14 -21.08 11.28
CA ASP A 157 3.92 -21.55 10.63
C ASP A 157 3.31 -20.47 9.72
N ILE A 158 3.86 -19.25 9.69
CA ILE A 158 3.33 -18.15 8.87
C ILE A 158 3.64 -18.42 7.39
N THR A 159 2.63 -18.28 6.55
CA THR A 159 2.74 -18.40 5.10
C THR A 159 2.68 -17.04 4.42
N ILE A 160 3.05 -17.00 3.15
CA ILE A 160 2.88 -15.82 2.30
C ILE A 160 1.39 -15.45 2.19
N GLY A 161 0.49 -16.45 2.12
CA GLY A 161 -0.96 -16.24 2.07
C GLY A 161 -1.50 -15.48 3.28
N ASP A 162 -1.02 -15.80 4.49
CA ASP A 162 -1.42 -15.08 5.71
C ASP A 162 -1.00 -13.60 5.68
N CYS A 163 0.15 -13.31 5.05
CA CYS A 163 0.62 -11.94 4.87
C CYS A 163 -0.26 -11.15 3.90
N VAL A 164 -0.73 -11.80 2.82
CA VAL A 164 -1.67 -11.23 1.85
C VAL A 164 -3.04 -11.00 2.50
N GLU A 165 -3.56 -11.98 3.25
CA GLU A 165 -4.84 -11.87 3.97
C GLU A 165 -4.82 -10.67 4.94
N LEU A 166 -3.77 -10.54 5.75
CA LEU A 166 -3.60 -9.39 6.64
C LEU A 166 -3.60 -8.06 5.86
N GLN A 167 -2.89 -8.01 4.73
CA GLN A 167 -2.74 -6.76 3.98
C GLN A 167 -4.05 -6.33 3.29
N HIS A 168 -4.87 -7.28 2.83
CA HIS A 168 -6.25 -7.00 2.39
C HIS A 168 -7.11 -6.49 3.57
N ALA A 169 -7.08 -7.16 4.71
CA ALA A 169 -7.86 -6.75 5.87
C ALA A 169 -7.47 -5.36 6.42
N ILE A 170 -6.18 -4.98 6.34
CA ILE A 170 -5.72 -3.62 6.64
C ILE A 170 -6.39 -2.61 5.69
N GLY A 171 -6.46 -2.93 4.39
CA GLY A 171 -7.13 -2.09 3.40
C GLY A 171 -8.62 -1.89 3.69
N GLU A 172 -9.30 -2.97 4.10
CA GLU A 172 -10.75 -2.94 4.39
C GLU A 172 -11.10 -2.29 5.73
N HIS A 173 -10.24 -2.39 6.74
CA HIS A 173 -10.62 -2.08 8.13
C HIS A 173 -9.83 -0.94 8.78
N GLN A 174 -8.74 -0.46 8.17
CA GLN A 174 -7.98 0.69 8.67
C GLN A 174 -7.98 1.85 7.67
N ALA A 175 -8.75 2.90 7.98
CA ALA A 175 -8.84 4.12 7.17
C ALA A 175 -7.58 5.01 7.19
N ASN A 176 -6.72 4.86 8.21
CA ASN A 176 -5.54 5.70 8.42
C ASN A 176 -4.25 5.04 7.89
N GLY A 177 -4.11 4.95 6.56
CA GLY A 177 -2.83 5.23 5.87
C GLY A 177 -1.61 4.32 6.08
N TYR A 178 -1.72 3.14 6.69
CA TYR A 178 -0.58 2.19 6.77
C TYR A 178 -0.49 1.25 5.55
N HIS A 179 -0.94 1.72 4.39
CA HIS A 179 -0.75 1.04 3.11
C HIS A 179 0.74 1.06 2.75
N GLY A 180 1.35 -0.11 2.52
CA GLY A 180 2.71 -0.21 1.97
C GLY A 180 3.87 -0.48 2.95
N LYS A 181 3.67 -0.56 4.28
CA LYS A 181 4.75 -0.97 5.20
C LYS A 181 4.94 -2.49 5.25
N HIS A 182 5.53 -3.06 4.20
CA HIS A 182 5.78 -4.51 4.06
C HIS A 182 7.00 -5.02 4.86
N LEU A 183 7.52 -4.24 5.81
CA LEU A 183 8.70 -4.62 6.60
C LEU A 183 8.50 -5.94 7.37
N PHE A 184 7.30 -6.20 7.88
CA PHE A 184 6.99 -7.45 8.58
C PHE A 184 7.25 -8.67 7.69
N TYR A 185 6.83 -8.61 6.43
CA TYR A 185 7.06 -9.66 5.45
C TYR A 185 8.55 -9.81 5.12
N ALA A 186 9.25 -8.69 4.92
CA ALA A 186 10.68 -8.72 4.63
C ALA A 186 11.47 -9.36 5.78
N LEU A 187 11.12 -9.06 7.04
CA LEU A 187 11.75 -9.70 8.20
C LEU A 187 11.47 -11.20 8.26
N LEU A 188 10.24 -11.65 7.98
CA LEU A 188 9.89 -13.07 7.93
C LEU A 188 10.70 -13.81 6.85
N ALA A 189 10.77 -13.24 5.64
CA ALA A 189 11.56 -13.77 4.54
C ALA A 189 13.07 -13.82 4.88
N GLU A 190 13.62 -12.74 5.44
CA GLU A 190 15.02 -12.61 5.83
C GLU A 190 15.43 -13.59 6.95
N THR A 191 14.50 -14.00 7.81
CA THR A 191 14.72 -15.02 8.83
C THR A 191 14.45 -16.45 8.34
N GLY A 192 14.17 -16.63 7.04
CA GLY A 192 14.00 -17.93 6.40
C GLY A 192 12.63 -18.59 6.55
N VAL A 193 11.60 -17.87 7.04
CA VAL A 193 10.27 -18.45 7.30
C VAL A 193 9.62 -19.01 6.03
N PHE A 194 9.87 -18.40 4.88
CA PHE A 194 9.26 -18.79 3.60
C PHE A 194 10.17 -19.64 2.69
N GLY A 195 11.40 -19.95 3.13
CA GLY A 195 12.40 -20.65 2.32
C GLY A 195 13.11 -19.78 1.26
N PRO A 196 14.10 -20.34 0.54
CA PRO A 196 15.03 -19.59 -0.31
C PRO A 196 14.42 -19.03 -1.60
N GLY A 197 13.28 -19.57 -2.06
CA GLY A 197 12.60 -19.12 -3.28
C GLY A 197 11.54 -18.04 -3.07
N ALA A 198 11.33 -17.60 -1.82
CA ALA A 198 10.28 -16.62 -1.53
C ALA A 198 10.65 -15.22 -2.02
N PRO A 199 9.71 -14.48 -2.65
CA PRO A 199 9.96 -13.09 -3.04
C PRO A 199 10.37 -12.25 -1.83
N ALA A 200 11.34 -11.35 -1.98
CA ALA A 200 11.84 -10.53 -0.86
C ALA A 200 10.84 -9.46 -0.39
N ARG A 201 9.84 -9.10 -1.22
CA ARG A 201 8.87 -8.04 -0.93
C ARG A 201 7.44 -8.53 -1.15
N LEU A 202 6.56 -8.29 -0.17
CA LEU A 202 5.15 -8.64 -0.27
C LEU A 202 4.46 -7.95 -1.45
N LYS A 203 4.88 -6.71 -1.77
CA LYS A 203 4.37 -5.99 -2.94
C LYS A 203 4.56 -6.78 -4.24
N THR A 204 5.63 -7.55 -4.38
CA THR A 204 5.88 -8.40 -5.55
C THR A 204 4.84 -9.52 -5.66
N VAL A 205 4.43 -10.11 -4.53
CA VAL A 205 3.38 -11.13 -4.47
C VAL A 205 2.00 -10.52 -4.72
N MET A 206 1.77 -9.31 -4.21
CA MET A 206 0.49 -8.61 -4.28
C MET A 206 0.26 -7.84 -5.56
N LEU A 207 1.29 -7.61 -6.37
CA LEU A 207 1.11 -7.11 -7.71
C LEU A 207 0.22 -8.13 -8.42
N PRO A 208 -0.96 -7.71 -8.92
CA PRO A 208 -1.69 -8.57 -9.84
C PRO A 208 -0.69 -8.96 -10.91
N GLY A 209 -0.54 -10.26 -11.17
CA GLY A 209 0.20 -10.70 -12.35
C GLY A 209 -0.37 -10.04 -13.60
N GLN A 210 0.32 -10.22 -14.72
CA GLN A 210 -0.21 -9.78 -16.01
C GLN A 210 -1.65 -10.30 -16.16
N GLN A 211 -2.58 -9.37 -16.28
CA GLN A 211 -3.98 -9.71 -16.39
C GLN A 211 -4.24 -10.31 -17.76
N THR A 212 -5.16 -11.27 -17.82
CA THR A 212 -5.65 -11.75 -19.09
C THR A 212 -6.46 -10.64 -19.79
N PRO A 213 -6.56 -10.65 -21.13
CA PRO A 213 -7.42 -9.74 -21.88
C PRO A 213 -8.85 -9.66 -21.32
N ALA A 214 -9.42 -10.80 -20.93
CA ALA A 214 -10.72 -10.89 -20.26
C ALA A 214 -10.76 -10.05 -18.96
N ALA A 215 -9.80 -10.27 -18.06
CA ALA A 215 -9.72 -9.53 -16.80
C ALA A 215 -9.47 -8.03 -17.00
N MET A 216 -8.78 -7.62 -18.07
CA MET A 216 -8.62 -6.20 -18.41
C MET A 216 -9.95 -5.56 -18.83
N VAL A 217 -10.74 -6.24 -19.66
CA VAL A 217 -12.05 -5.75 -20.13
C VAL A 217 -13.07 -5.74 -18.99
N ASP A 218 -13.09 -6.77 -18.15
CA ASP A 218 -14.05 -6.92 -17.04
C ASP A 218 -14.00 -5.77 -16.02
N ARG A 219 -12.84 -5.14 -15.85
CA ARG A 219 -12.68 -3.95 -14.99
C ARG A 219 -13.62 -2.81 -15.37
N HIS A 220 -14.05 -2.75 -16.64
CA HIS A 220 -14.90 -1.68 -17.14
C HIS A 220 -16.40 -2.00 -17.03
N SER A 221 -16.77 -3.21 -16.58
CA SER A 221 -18.16 -3.61 -16.35
C SER A 221 -19.07 -3.35 -17.56
N ILE A 222 -18.62 -3.78 -18.74
CA ILE A 222 -19.39 -3.69 -20.00
C ILE A 222 -20.68 -4.52 -19.86
N ALA A 223 -21.82 -3.89 -20.13
CA ALA A 223 -23.13 -4.52 -19.99
C ALA A 223 -23.46 -5.41 -21.19
N CYS A 224 -23.07 -5.02 -22.40
CA CYS A 224 -23.27 -5.79 -23.62
C CYS A 224 -22.28 -6.96 -23.70
N THR A 225 -22.71 -8.15 -23.29
CA THR A 225 -21.88 -9.37 -23.33
C THR A 225 -21.28 -9.66 -24.72
N PRO A 226 -22.04 -9.57 -25.84
CA PRO A 226 -21.46 -9.78 -27.17
C PRO A 226 -20.30 -8.85 -27.51
N VAL A 227 -20.37 -7.56 -27.12
CA VAL A 227 -19.29 -6.59 -27.39
C VAL A 227 -18.15 -6.74 -26.40
N ARG A 228 -18.43 -7.11 -25.15
CA ARG A 228 -17.39 -7.53 -24.21
C ARG A 228 -16.57 -8.67 -24.81
N ASP A 229 -17.21 -9.72 -25.29
CA ASP A 229 -16.53 -10.90 -25.83
C ASP A 229 -15.74 -10.54 -27.11
N LEU A 230 -16.28 -9.68 -27.98
CA LEU A 230 -15.53 -9.11 -29.11
C LEU A 230 -14.24 -8.41 -28.68
N LEU A 231 -14.30 -7.55 -27.65
CA LEU A 231 -13.13 -6.82 -27.17
C LEU A 231 -12.09 -7.77 -26.55
N VAL A 232 -12.54 -8.81 -25.85
CA VAL A 232 -11.66 -9.86 -25.30
C VAL A 232 -10.98 -10.62 -26.43
N ASP A 233 -11.72 -11.04 -27.45
CA ASP A 233 -11.20 -11.72 -28.62
C ASP A 233 -10.16 -10.86 -29.36
N TYR A 234 -10.49 -9.59 -29.60
CA TYR A 234 -9.61 -8.65 -30.27
C TYR A 234 -8.29 -8.45 -29.50
N LEU A 235 -8.37 -8.23 -28.19
CA LEU A 235 -7.19 -8.07 -27.35
C LEU A 235 -6.37 -9.36 -27.24
N THR A 236 -7.03 -10.53 -27.28
CA THR A 236 -6.34 -11.83 -27.26
C THR A 236 -5.49 -12.03 -28.52
N GLU A 237 -6.03 -11.67 -29.69
CA GLU A 237 -5.27 -11.70 -30.94
C GLU A 237 -4.08 -10.73 -30.89
N ARG A 238 -4.33 -9.49 -30.45
CA ARG A 238 -3.29 -8.45 -30.34
C ARG A 238 -2.20 -8.76 -29.32
N ALA A 239 -2.50 -9.52 -28.27
CA ALA A 239 -1.53 -9.87 -27.22
C ALA A 239 -0.30 -10.63 -27.77
N THR A 240 -0.39 -11.23 -28.95
CA THR A 240 0.73 -11.92 -29.60
C THR A 240 1.72 -10.97 -30.29
N GLU A 241 1.29 -9.73 -30.59
CA GLU A 241 2.04 -8.75 -31.39
C GLU A 241 2.59 -7.58 -30.58
N VAL A 242 2.00 -7.29 -29.41
CA VAL A 242 2.32 -6.10 -28.61
C VAL A 242 2.78 -6.45 -27.21
N ASP A 243 3.58 -5.57 -26.60
CA ASP A 243 3.95 -5.71 -25.20
C ASP A 243 2.74 -5.48 -24.27
N TYR A 244 2.85 -5.98 -23.03
CA TYR A 244 1.76 -5.92 -22.05
C TYR A 244 1.29 -4.49 -21.74
N THR A 245 2.20 -3.50 -21.73
CA THR A 245 1.83 -2.11 -21.41
C THR A 245 0.98 -1.51 -22.51
N THR A 246 1.34 -1.80 -23.77
CA THR A 246 0.56 -1.42 -24.94
C THR A 246 -0.80 -2.13 -24.92
N LEU A 247 -0.84 -3.42 -24.61
CA LEU A 247 -2.09 -4.18 -24.50
C LEU A 247 -3.03 -3.62 -23.42
N GLU A 248 -2.50 -3.26 -22.25
CA GLU A 248 -3.28 -2.64 -21.16
C GLU A 248 -3.82 -1.26 -21.55
N ASP A 249 -3.04 -0.44 -22.28
CA ASP A 249 -3.50 0.86 -22.80
C ASP A 249 -4.61 0.70 -23.85
N MET A 250 -4.49 -0.30 -24.73
CA MET A 250 -5.53 -0.67 -25.70
C MET A 250 -6.82 -1.09 -24.97
N ALA A 251 -6.73 -1.98 -23.98
CA ALA A 251 -7.89 -2.44 -23.22
C ALA A 251 -8.58 -1.29 -22.48
N ARG A 252 -7.82 -0.46 -21.76
CA ARG A 252 -8.35 0.73 -21.06
C ARG A 252 -9.04 1.69 -22.02
N THR A 253 -8.48 1.88 -23.21
CA THR A 253 -9.01 2.79 -24.21
C THR A 253 -10.30 2.25 -24.84
N LEU A 254 -10.27 1.02 -25.35
CA LEU A 254 -11.39 0.44 -26.09
C LEU A 254 -12.56 0.07 -25.16
N ALA A 255 -12.29 -0.58 -24.03
CA ALA A 255 -13.34 -0.98 -23.09
C ALA A 255 -13.85 0.21 -22.27
N GLY A 256 -12.94 1.04 -21.75
CA GLY A 256 -13.28 2.12 -20.83
C GLY A 256 -13.67 3.44 -21.51
N ILE A 257 -12.75 4.01 -22.29
CA ILE A 257 -12.91 5.37 -22.85
C ILE A 257 -13.87 5.37 -24.06
N PHE A 258 -13.92 4.26 -24.79
CA PHE A 258 -14.78 4.10 -25.96
C PHE A 258 -16.09 3.41 -25.60
N TRP A 259 -16.10 2.09 -25.39
CA TRP A 259 -17.35 1.34 -25.32
C TRP A 259 -18.17 1.63 -24.07
N ARG A 260 -17.55 1.68 -22.88
CA ARG A 260 -18.28 1.96 -21.64
C ARG A 260 -18.88 3.36 -21.61
N ASP A 261 -18.21 4.35 -22.20
CA ASP A 261 -18.78 5.68 -22.39
C ASP A 261 -20.03 5.62 -23.28
N LEU A 262 -19.96 4.90 -24.41
CA LEU A 262 -21.12 4.70 -25.30
C LEU A 262 -22.30 4.05 -24.56
N GLU A 263 -22.08 2.96 -23.81
CA GLU A 263 -23.16 2.31 -23.04
C GLU A 263 -23.78 3.23 -21.99
N THR A 264 -22.96 4.07 -21.35
CA THR A 264 -23.43 5.00 -20.32
C THR A 264 -24.36 6.06 -20.91
N HIS A 265 -24.13 6.47 -22.16
CA HIS A 265 -24.90 7.52 -22.82
C HIS A 265 -25.97 7.00 -23.79
N HIS A 266 -25.85 5.75 -24.24
CA HIS A 266 -26.77 5.07 -25.15
C HIS A 266 -27.10 3.68 -24.59
N PRO A 267 -27.97 3.57 -23.56
CA PRO A 267 -28.31 2.29 -22.95
C PRO A 267 -28.88 1.31 -23.97
N GLY A 268 -28.36 0.07 -23.97
CA GLY A 268 -28.78 -0.97 -24.90
C GLY A 268 -28.02 -1.00 -26.23
N ILE A 269 -27.04 -0.09 -26.43
CA ILE A 269 -26.12 -0.18 -27.58
C ILE A 269 -25.41 -1.53 -27.58
N ASN A 270 -25.42 -2.20 -28.73
CA ASN A 270 -24.92 -3.58 -28.87
C ASN A 270 -24.13 -3.82 -30.16
N SER A 271 -23.84 -2.78 -30.93
CA SER A 271 -23.13 -2.87 -32.20
C SER A 271 -22.06 -1.79 -32.32
N PRO A 272 -20.88 -2.10 -32.90
CA PRO A 272 -19.88 -1.09 -33.25
C PRO A 272 -20.29 -0.21 -34.44
N ARG A 273 -21.43 -0.49 -35.09
CA ARG A 273 -21.97 0.37 -36.14
C ARG A 273 -22.70 1.57 -35.53
N LEU A 274 -21.97 2.67 -35.38
CA LEU A 274 -22.46 3.90 -34.77
C LEU A 274 -23.07 4.84 -35.83
N ASP A 275 -24.15 5.54 -35.46
CA ASP A 275 -24.68 6.66 -36.24
C ASP A 275 -23.85 7.94 -36.06
N ALA A 276 -24.07 8.93 -36.92
CA ALA A 276 -23.27 10.15 -36.94
C ALA A 276 -23.39 10.98 -35.65
N ASP A 277 -24.57 11.01 -35.03
CA ASP A 277 -24.83 11.82 -33.83
C ASP A 277 -24.15 11.19 -32.61
N THR A 278 -24.25 9.86 -32.47
CA THR A 278 -23.54 9.09 -31.44
C THR A 278 -22.02 9.30 -31.55
N VAL A 279 -21.46 9.27 -32.77
CA VAL A 279 -20.03 9.52 -33.00
C VAL A 279 -19.63 10.94 -32.63
N ALA A 280 -20.39 11.95 -33.05
CA ALA A 280 -20.12 13.34 -32.74
C ALA A 280 -20.14 13.59 -31.22
N ALA A 281 -21.18 13.12 -30.54
CA ALA A 281 -21.33 13.27 -29.10
C ALA A 281 -20.21 12.57 -28.31
N TRP A 282 -19.82 11.37 -28.72
CA TRP A 282 -18.69 10.65 -28.11
C TRP A 282 -17.37 11.41 -28.29
N ARG A 283 -17.08 11.92 -29.48
CA ARG A 283 -15.85 12.69 -29.76
C ARG A 283 -15.73 13.94 -28.88
N GLU A 284 -16.82 14.67 -28.70
CA GLU A 284 -16.85 15.86 -27.82
C GLU A 284 -16.53 15.48 -26.36
N ARG A 285 -17.09 14.36 -25.87
CA ARG A 285 -16.80 13.87 -24.52
C ARG A 285 -15.35 13.44 -24.36
N VAL A 286 -14.79 12.74 -25.35
CA VAL A 286 -13.41 12.24 -25.29
C VAL A 286 -12.38 13.38 -25.26
N ALA A 287 -12.69 14.55 -25.83
CA ALA A 287 -11.78 15.69 -25.84
C ALA A 287 -11.50 16.29 -24.45
N VAL A 288 -12.30 15.96 -23.43
CA VAL A 288 -12.25 16.58 -22.10
C VAL A 288 -12.18 15.50 -21.01
N ILE A 289 -11.31 15.70 -20.02
CA ILE A 289 -11.28 14.88 -18.81
C ILE A 289 -12.31 15.44 -17.83
N ARG A 290 -13.27 14.59 -17.44
CA ARG A 290 -14.32 14.91 -16.47
C ARG A 290 -14.04 14.26 -15.12
N ASP A 291 -14.48 14.91 -14.04
CA ASP A 291 -14.46 14.32 -12.70
C ASP A 291 -15.55 13.26 -12.53
N ARG A 292 -15.57 12.62 -11.35
CA ARG A 292 -16.60 11.62 -10.99
C ARG A 292 -18.04 12.16 -10.97
N HIS A 293 -18.21 13.48 -10.98
CA HIS A 293 -19.49 14.17 -11.01
C HIS A 293 -19.84 14.70 -12.41
N GLY A 294 -19.03 14.37 -13.43
CA GLY A 294 -19.24 14.76 -14.83
C GLY A 294 -18.75 16.17 -15.17
N ILE A 295 -18.09 16.87 -14.26
CA ILE A 295 -17.61 18.24 -14.44
C ILE A 295 -16.31 18.23 -15.23
N ALA A 296 -16.23 19.05 -16.28
CA ALA A 296 -15.02 19.23 -17.07
C ALA A 296 -13.88 19.81 -16.22
N ILE A 297 -12.79 19.06 -16.07
CA ILE A 297 -11.60 19.51 -15.33
C ILE A 297 -10.62 20.20 -16.29
N ARG A 298 -10.26 19.50 -17.39
CA ARG A 298 -9.25 19.95 -18.34
C ARG A 298 -9.38 19.25 -19.70
N PRO A 299 -8.85 19.84 -20.78
CA PRO A 299 -8.70 19.15 -22.06
C PRO A 299 -7.86 17.86 -21.92
N ARG A 300 -8.17 16.84 -22.73
CA ARG A 300 -7.42 15.59 -22.77
C ARG A 300 -6.24 15.70 -23.73
N ASP A 301 -5.02 15.58 -23.19
CA ASP A 301 -3.78 15.67 -23.98
C ASP A 301 -3.54 14.46 -24.91
N ASN A 302 -4.11 13.30 -24.58
CA ASN A 302 -3.95 12.05 -25.32
C ASN A 302 -5.18 11.65 -26.16
N THR A 303 -6.05 12.60 -26.52
CA THR A 303 -7.22 12.35 -27.40
C THR A 303 -6.85 11.64 -28.69
N HIS A 304 -5.72 12.01 -29.30
CA HIS A 304 -5.19 11.36 -30.49
C HIS A 304 -4.92 9.87 -30.28
N SER A 305 -4.33 9.46 -29.15
CA SER A 305 -4.02 8.06 -28.86
C SER A 305 -5.31 7.25 -28.78
N VAL A 306 -6.35 7.84 -28.17
CA VAL A 306 -7.70 7.23 -28.13
C VAL A 306 -8.22 7.00 -29.55
N PHE A 307 -8.13 8.02 -30.41
CA PHE A 307 -8.57 7.93 -31.79
C PHE A 307 -7.75 6.94 -32.62
N THR A 308 -6.43 6.88 -32.43
CA THR A 308 -5.56 5.88 -33.07
C THR A 308 -5.98 4.46 -32.68
N TRP A 309 -6.22 4.18 -31.40
CA TRP A 309 -6.61 2.84 -30.96
C TRP A 309 -8.00 2.43 -31.46
N VAL A 310 -8.98 3.35 -31.41
CA VAL A 310 -10.32 3.08 -31.96
C VAL A 310 -10.24 2.86 -33.47
N ARG A 311 -9.46 3.68 -34.21
CA ARG A 311 -9.29 3.49 -35.66
C ARG A 311 -8.64 2.16 -35.99
N ALA A 312 -7.56 1.79 -35.30
CA ALA A 312 -6.88 0.52 -35.47
C ALA A 312 -7.85 -0.65 -35.24
N PHE A 313 -8.63 -0.61 -34.15
CA PHE A 313 -9.64 -1.62 -33.85
C PHE A 313 -10.62 -1.84 -35.01
N TYR A 314 -11.22 -0.78 -35.56
CA TYR A 314 -12.15 -0.92 -36.69
C TYR A 314 -11.48 -1.42 -37.98
N GLN A 315 -10.23 -1.02 -38.22
CA GLN A 315 -9.46 -1.47 -39.39
C GLN A 315 -9.05 -2.93 -39.27
N ASP A 316 -8.63 -3.37 -38.08
CA ASP A 316 -8.28 -4.75 -37.79
C ASP A 316 -9.50 -5.66 -37.94
N LEU A 317 -10.67 -5.25 -37.42
CA LEU A 317 -11.92 -6.01 -37.63
C LEU A 317 -12.23 -6.18 -39.12
N ALA A 318 -12.09 -5.10 -39.91
CA ALA A 318 -12.33 -5.17 -41.36
C ALA A 318 -11.31 -6.06 -42.08
N ARG A 319 -10.04 -6.03 -41.65
CA ARG A 319 -8.97 -6.85 -42.23
C ARG A 319 -9.13 -8.32 -41.87
N TRP A 320 -9.29 -8.63 -40.58
CA TRP A 320 -9.40 -10.00 -40.08
C TRP A 320 -10.70 -10.68 -40.51
N ALA A 321 -11.76 -9.92 -40.82
CA ALA A 321 -12.96 -10.48 -41.44
C ALA A 321 -12.72 -11.08 -42.82
N ALA A 322 -11.63 -10.73 -43.52
CA ALA A 322 -11.25 -11.41 -44.75
C ALA A 322 -10.66 -12.80 -44.49
N ASP A 323 -9.95 -12.97 -43.37
CA ASP A 323 -9.28 -14.23 -42.99
C ASP A 323 -10.22 -15.18 -42.22
N ASP A 324 -11.03 -14.65 -41.30
CA ASP A 324 -12.06 -15.38 -40.54
C ASP A 324 -13.39 -14.59 -40.52
N PRO A 325 -14.21 -14.74 -41.59
CA PRO A 325 -15.49 -14.03 -41.72
C PRO A 325 -16.52 -14.42 -40.66
N GLY A 326 -16.46 -15.64 -40.12
CA GLY A 326 -17.43 -16.13 -39.14
C GLY A 326 -17.25 -15.44 -37.79
N ARG A 327 -15.99 -15.22 -37.39
CA ARG A 327 -15.65 -14.57 -36.12
C ARG A 327 -15.74 -13.05 -36.19
N TRP A 328 -15.17 -12.43 -37.23
CA TRP A 328 -15.02 -10.96 -37.29
C TRP A 328 -16.03 -10.27 -38.19
N GLY A 329 -16.58 -10.97 -39.20
CA GLY A 329 -17.50 -10.41 -40.19
C GLY A 329 -18.73 -9.70 -39.60
N PRO A 330 -19.43 -10.26 -38.58
CA PRO A 330 -20.58 -9.60 -37.95
C PRO A 330 -20.26 -8.24 -37.31
N TRP A 331 -18.99 -7.99 -37.00
CA TRP A 331 -18.54 -6.80 -36.27
C TRP A 331 -17.97 -5.71 -37.17
N VAL A 332 -17.85 -5.95 -38.48
CA VAL A 332 -17.33 -4.97 -39.43
C VAL A 332 -18.29 -3.78 -39.56
N ALA A 333 -17.77 -2.59 -39.29
CA ALA A 333 -18.52 -1.34 -39.27
C ALA A 333 -17.70 -0.16 -39.81
N PRO A 334 -18.36 0.93 -40.26
CA PRO A 334 -17.68 2.17 -40.62
C PRO A 334 -16.91 2.75 -39.42
N CYS A 335 -15.65 3.10 -39.63
CA CYS A 335 -14.80 3.65 -38.58
C CYS A 335 -15.28 5.05 -38.14
N PRO A 336 -15.54 5.29 -36.84
CA PRO A 336 -15.99 6.58 -36.33
C PRO A 336 -14.89 7.65 -36.31
N VAL A 337 -13.64 7.26 -36.57
CA VAL A 337 -12.44 8.11 -36.57
C VAL A 337 -11.90 8.28 -38.00
N ARG A 338 -11.72 9.53 -38.45
CA ARG A 338 -11.13 9.85 -39.77
C ARG A 338 -9.61 9.90 -39.64
N ASP A 339 -8.91 9.81 -40.78
CA ASP A 339 -7.45 9.82 -40.82
C ASP A 339 -6.85 11.11 -40.25
N SER A 340 -7.45 12.25 -40.60
CA SER A 340 -7.09 13.59 -40.10
C SER A 340 -7.18 13.73 -38.57
N ASP A 341 -8.00 12.91 -37.91
CA ASP A 341 -8.14 12.94 -36.45
C ASP A 341 -6.98 12.23 -35.73
N THR A 342 -6.19 11.44 -36.47
CA THR A 342 -5.02 10.71 -35.95
C THR A 342 -3.69 11.42 -36.24
N GLU A 343 -3.72 12.53 -36.99
CA GLU A 343 -2.52 13.30 -37.31
C GLU A 343 -1.91 13.98 -36.07
N HIS A 344 -0.78 13.45 -35.59
CA HIS A 344 -0.11 13.95 -34.37
C HIS A 344 1.19 14.73 -34.62
N GLY A 345 1.53 15.01 -35.89
CA GLY A 345 2.78 15.70 -36.25
C GLY A 345 2.91 17.08 -35.60
N LYS A 346 1.84 17.90 -35.66
CA LYS A 346 1.82 19.25 -35.08
C LYS A 346 1.91 19.25 -33.55
N SER A 347 1.21 18.33 -32.87
CA SER A 347 1.25 18.21 -31.40
C SER A 347 2.62 17.72 -30.92
N ARG A 348 3.20 16.71 -31.58
CA ARG A 348 4.55 16.21 -31.31
C ARG A 348 5.60 17.31 -31.50
N ALA A 349 5.50 18.07 -32.60
CA ALA A 349 6.37 19.20 -32.87
C ALA A 349 6.24 20.31 -31.81
N ARG A 350 5.01 20.66 -31.38
CA ARG A 350 4.76 21.62 -30.29
C ARG A 350 5.33 21.15 -28.96
N ARG A 351 5.14 19.88 -28.59
CA ARG A 351 5.70 19.29 -27.36
C ARG A 351 7.22 19.32 -27.39
N LYS A 352 7.83 18.92 -28.51
CA LYS A 352 9.28 19.00 -28.70
C LYS A 352 9.77 20.46 -28.58
N ALA A 353 9.11 21.40 -29.26
CA ALA A 353 9.47 22.81 -29.19
C ALA A 353 9.38 23.37 -27.76
N ALA A 354 8.34 23.00 -27.00
CA ALA A 354 8.19 23.39 -25.60
C ALA A 354 9.28 22.78 -24.71
N MET A 355 9.63 21.50 -24.92
CA MET A 355 10.74 20.85 -24.22
C MET A 355 12.09 21.49 -24.56
N ASP A 356 12.35 21.75 -25.84
CA ASP A 356 13.56 22.42 -26.31
C ASP A 356 13.65 23.84 -25.70
N GLN A 357 12.55 24.59 -25.67
CA GLN A 357 12.48 25.91 -25.07
C GLN A 357 12.77 25.87 -23.57
N ARG A 358 12.13 24.96 -22.84
CA ARG A 358 12.38 24.78 -21.40
C ARG A 358 13.83 24.41 -21.12
N THR A 359 14.42 23.55 -21.95
CA THR A 359 15.83 23.18 -21.86
C THR A 359 16.72 24.40 -22.07
N ARG A 360 16.49 25.19 -23.13
CA ARG A 360 17.23 26.44 -23.38
C ARG A 360 17.14 27.44 -22.24
N THR A 361 15.97 27.56 -21.60
CA THR A 361 15.76 28.46 -20.47
C THR A 361 16.46 27.98 -19.19
N LEU A 362 16.48 26.67 -18.92
CA LEU A 362 17.01 26.12 -17.66
C LEU A 362 18.49 25.73 -17.72
N LEU A 363 19.04 25.44 -18.90
CA LEU A 363 20.43 25.02 -19.08
C LEU A 363 21.45 26.02 -18.45
N PRO A 364 21.28 27.35 -18.58
CA PRO A 364 22.18 28.32 -17.93
C PRO A 364 22.16 28.27 -16.39
N ALA A 365 21.08 27.78 -15.77
CA ALA A 365 20.94 27.69 -14.32
C ALA A 365 21.53 26.39 -13.74
N LEU A 366 21.88 25.41 -14.59
CA LEU A 366 22.40 24.11 -14.15
C LEU A 366 23.68 24.23 -13.28
N PRO A 367 24.68 25.07 -13.60
CA PRO A 367 25.86 25.23 -12.75
C PRO A 367 25.54 25.74 -11.34
N ALA A 368 24.55 26.64 -11.22
CA ALA A 368 24.11 27.15 -9.94
C ALA A 368 23.40 26.07 -9.10
N LEU A 369 22.58 25.22 -9.74
CA LEU A 369 21.96 24.07 -9.08
C LEU A 369 23.01 23.09 -8.53
N VAL A 370 24.00 22.72 -9.36
CA VAL A 370 25.11 21.83 -8.96
C VAL A 370 25.85 22.39 -7.75
N THR A 371 26.24 23.67 -7.83
CA THR A 371 26.93 24.35 -6.74
C THR A 371 26.09 24.35 -5.45
N ALA A 372 24.79 24.60 -5.55
CA ALA A 372 23.90 24.63 -4.40
C ALA A 372 23.76 23.25 -3.73
N VAL A 373 23.58 22.17 -4.50
CA VAL A 373 23.45 20.81 -3.93
C VAL A 373 24.77 20.32 -3.32
N GLU A 374 25.92 20.64 -3.94
CA GLU A 374 27.23 20.34 -3.36
C GLU A 374 27.48 21.08 -2.04
N GLN A 375 27.14 22.37 -1.98
CA GLN A 375 27.25 23.17 -0.76
C GLN A 375 26.33 22.63 0.33
N GLN A 376 25.11 22.25 -0.02
CA GLN A 376 24.15 21.68 0.91
C GLN A 376 24.63 20.34 1.49
N LEU A 377 25.20 19.46 0.67
CA LEU A 377 25.82 18.20 1.12
C LEU A 377 26.99 18.47 2.07
N LYS A 378 27.94 19.33 1.68
CA LYS A 378 29.08 19.70 2.52
C LYS A 378 28.65 20.27 3.87
N ALA A 379 27.67 21.18 3.87
CA ALA A 379 27.11 21.77 5.07
C ALA A 379 26.43 20.72 5.98
N ALA A 380 25.61 19.83 5.41
CA ALA A 380 24.94 18.78 6.17
C ALA A 380 25.92 17.78 6.78
N ALA A 381 26.92 17.33 6.01
CA ALA A 381 27.98 16.43 6.47
C ALA A 381 28.80 17.06 7.60
N ALA A 382 29.21 18.33 7.45
CA ALA A 382 29.96 19.04 8.48
C ALA A 382 29.14 19.25 9.76
N ARG A 383 27.85 19.57 9.64
CA ARG A 383 26.92 19.64 10.79
C ARG A 383 26.80 18.31 11.53
N LEU A 384 26.59 17.22 10.80
CA LEU A 384 26.51 15.88 11.38
C LEU A 384 27.82 15.47 12.07
N ALA A 385 28.97 15.76 11.45
CA ALA A 385 30.28 15.46 12.01
C ALA A 385 30.52 16.20 13.35
N ARG A 386 30.20 17.50 13.42
CA ARG A 386 30.30 18.29 14.66
C ARG A 386 29.36 17.76 15.73
N ALA A 387 28.13 17.43 15.37
CA ALA A 387 27.16 16.86 16.30
C ALA A 387 27.61 15.49 16.84
N ARG A 388 28.28 14.66 16.03
CA ARG A 388 28.85 13.37 16.48
C ARG A 388 29.96 13.54 17.52
N GLN A 389 30.77 14.59 17.39
CA GLN A 389 31.87 14.90 18.30
C GLN A 389 31.40 15.52 19.63
N ALA A 390 30.30 16.27 19.62
CA ALA A 390 29.76 16.90 20.82
C ALA A 390 29.13 15.87 21.78
N PRO A 391 29.41 15.86 23.09
CA PRO A 391 28.74 14.95 24.03
C PRO A 391 27.20 15.10 24.05
N ALA A 392 26.50 14.05 24.48
CA ALA A 392 25.05 14.09 24.55
C ALA A 392 24.57 15.10 25.62
N GLY A 393 23.66 16.00 25.24
CA GLY A 393 23.16 17.08 26.10
C GLY A 393 24.00 18.34 26.13
N THR A 394 25.09 18.43 25.35
CA THR A 394 25.89 19.67 25.25
C THR A 394 25.51 20.47 24.02
N SER A 395 25.70 21.78 24.10
CA SER A 395 25.61 22.65 22.94
C SER A 395 26.84 22.48 22.03
N PHE A 396 26.63 22.68 20.73
CA PHE A 396 27.69 22.75 19.74
C PHE A 396 27.30 23.76 18.66
N THR A 397 28.32 24.36 18.04
CA THR A 397 28.13 25.35 16.97
C THR A 397 28.28 24.67 15.62
N THR A 398 27.31 24.90 14.74
CA THR A 398 27.37 24.44 13.35
C THR A 398 28.38 25.27 12.55
N PRO A 399 28.88 24.78 11.39
CA PRO A 399 29.75 25.57 10.52
C PRO A 399 29.16 26.91 10.09
N GLU A 400 27.83 27.01 10.04
CA GLU A 400 27.09 28.23 9.71
C GLU A 400 26.84 29.15 10.93
N GLY A 401 27.52 28.89 12.06
CA GLY A 401 27.45 29.71 13.26
C GLY A 401 26.19 29.52 14.11
N ARG A 402 25.37 28.50 13.84
CA ARG A 402 24.15 28.25 14.64
C ARG A 402 24.46 27.37 15.84
N LEU A 403 23.89 27.74 17.00
CA LEU A 403 23.98 26.93 18.21
C LEU A 403 22.89 25.85 18.19
N LEU A 404 23.27 24.59 18.33
CA LEU A 404 22.35 23.46 18.50
C LEU A 404 22.72 22.68 19.76
N VAL A 405 21.75 22.00 20.38
CA VAL A 405 21.97 21.17 21.57
C VAL A 405 21.79 19.70 21.20
N ARG A 406 22.83 18.88 21.36
CA ARG A 406 22.72 17.44 21.07
C ARG A 406 21.76 16.79 22.06
N CYS A 407 20.78 16.04 21.58
CA CYS A 407 19.82 15.37 22.46
C CYS A 407 20.49 14.25 23.29
N ARG A 408 19.95 13.96 24.48
CA ARG A 408 20.35 12.83 25.33
C ARG A 408 19.63 11.55 24.90
N GLY A 409 20.33 10.42 24.92
CA GLY A 409 19.76 9.08 24.65
C GLY A 409 20.63 8.22 23.72
N ALA A 410 20.50 6.90 23.83
CA ALA A 410 21.13 5.93 22.93
C ALA A 410 20.27 5.78 21.67
N SER A 411 20.55 6.59 20.65
CA SER A 411 19.97 6.46 19.31
C SER A 411 21.12 6.31 18.31
N ALA A 412 20.94 5.45 17.30
CA ALA A 412 21.86 5.39 16.15
C ALA A 412 21.88 6.71 15.37
N ARG A 413 20.83 7.53 15.51
CA ARG A 413 20.70 8.84 14.86
C ARG A 413 21.18 9.98 15.76
N VAL A 414 21.69 11.02 15.13
CA VAL A 414 22.15 12.23 15.80
C VAL A 414 21.05 13.28 15.76
N LEU A 415 20.35 13.40 16.88
CA LEU A 415 19.29 14.39 17.09
C LEU A 415 19.86 15.64 17.78
N ALA A 416 19.40 16.81 17.35
CA ALA A 416 19.74 18.08 17.98
C ALA A 416 18.51 18.98 18.11
N ASP A 417 18.37 19.62 19.26
CA ASP A 417 17.35 20.63 19.52
C ASP A 417 17.91 22.01 19.13
N ASP A 418 17.14 22.78 18.36
CA ASP A 418 17.46 24.15 17.97
C ASP A 418 16.83 25.13 18.99
N PRO A 419 17.62 25.78 19.85
CA PRO A 419 17.09 26.69 20.88
C PRO A 419 16.42 27.93 20.29
N ALA A 420 16.81 28.37 19.09
CA ALA A 420 16.24 29.56 18.46
C ALA A 420 14.84 29.31 17.89
N THR A 421 14.57 28.08 17.43
CA THR A 421 13.28 27.73 16.81
C THR A 421 12.42 26.79 17.66
N GLY A 422 12.98 26.22 18.74
CA GLY A 422 12.33 25.20 19.56
C GLY A 422 12.10 23.87 18.82
N ARG A 423 12.67 23.70 17.62
CA ARG A 423 12.46 22.51 16.79
C ARG A 423 13.56 21.48 17.01
N ARG A 424 13.15 20.21 17.06
CA ARG A 424 14.06 19.07 17.01
C ARG A 424 14.42 18.76 15.56
N ARG A 425 15.71 18.54 15.32
CA ARG A 425 16.30 18.23 14.02
C ARG A 425 16.96 16.87 14.05
N ASP A 426 16.77 16.09 12.98
CA ASP A 426 17.44 14.81 12.77
C ASP A 426 18.59 15.03 11.78
N LEU A 427 19.79 15.28 12.31
CA LEU A 427 20.94 15.65 11.48
C LEU A 427 21.44 14.48 10.64
N THR A 428 21.10 13.24 11.01
CA THR A 428 21.40 12.06 10.21
C THR A 428 20.52 12.03 8.96
N VAL A 429 19.21 12.24 9.12
CA VAL A 429 18.27 12.28 7.98
C VAL A 429 18.51 13.49 7.08
N GLU A 430 18.85 14.65 7.65
CA GLU A 430 19.17 15.83 6.84
C GLU A 430 20.39 15.64 5.93
N GLU A 431 21.42 14.94 6.41
CA GLU A 431 22.60 14.60 5.62
C GLU A 431 22.27 13.56 4.56
N GLU A 432 21.51 12.52 4.91
CA GLU A 432 21.03 11.51 3.96
C GLU A 432 20.21 12.14 2.82
N HIS A 433 19.29 13.07 3.13
CA HIS A 433 18.54 13.80 2.12
C HIS A 433 19.42 14.67 1.23
N ALA A 434 20.42 15.35 1.79
CA ALA A 434 21.35 16.17 1.02
C ALA A 434 22.22 15.30 0.10
N PHE A 435 22.64 14.13 0.57
CA PHE A 435 23.37 13.14 -0.22
C PHE A 435 22.54 12.65 -1.41
N TRP A 436 21.30 12.22 -1.18
CA TRP A 436 20.44 11.73 -2.27
C TRP A 436 20.08 12.82 -3.28
N ALA A 437 19.85 14.06 -2.83
CA ALA A 437 19.63 15.19 -3.73
C ALA A 437 20.83 15.44 -4.63
N TRP A 438 22.04 15.48 -4.05
CA TRP A 438 23.29 15.61 -4.81
C TRP A 438 23.50 14.44 -5.77
N ALA A 439 23.35 13.20 -5.30
CA ALA A 439 23.57 12.00 -6.10
C ALA A 439 22.65 11.94 -7.31
N VAL A 440 21.35 12.23 -7.14
CA VAL A 440 20.39 12.26 -8.27
C VAL A 440 20.77 13.34 -9.27
N VAL A 441 21.12 14.54 -8.82
CA VAL A 441 21.53 15.64 -9.72
C VAL A 441 22.79 15.27 -10.51
N GLU A 442 23.82 14.72 -9.86
CA GLU A 442 25.06 14.33 -10.56
C GLU A 442 24.83 13.17 -11.53
N VAL A 443 24.06 12.15 -11.15
CA VAL A 443 23.74 11.04 -12.05
C VAL A 443 23.01 11.54 -13.29
N LEU A 444 21.95 12.34 -13.13
CA LEU A 444 21.19 12.88 -14.26
C LEU A 444 22.07 13.79 -15.14
N ARG A 445 22.91 14.63 -14.52
CA ARG A 445 23.80 15.55 -15.22
C ARG A 445 24.87 14.82 -16.04
N HIS A 446 25.50 13.79 -15.48
CA HIS A 446 26.62 13.10 -16.13
C HIS A 446 26.18 12.06 -17.15
N THR A 447 25.00 11.47 -16.97
CA THR A 447 24.50 10.41 -17.87
C THR A 447 23.53 10.93 -18.92
N GLY A 448 22.85 12.05 -18.67
CA GLY A 448 21.76 12.54 -19.51
C GLY A 448 20.53 11.63 -19.50
N MET A 449 20.45 10.67 -18.57
CA MET A 449 19.32 9.76 -18.43
C MET A 449 18.06 10.50 -17.99
N ARG A 450 16.90 9.93 -18.29
CA ARG A 450 15.61 10.47 -17.84
C ARG A 450 15.39 10.19 -16.35
N ILE A 451 14.53 10.98 -15.71
CA ILE A 451 14.22 10.77 -14.28
C ILE A 451 13.58 9.41 -14.04
N GLU A 452 12.78 8.92 -14.99
CA GLU A 452 12.17 7.60 -14.94
C GLU A 452 13.25 6.50 -14.94
N GLU A 453 14.28 6.62 -15.79
CA GLU A 453 15.42 5.69 -15.85
C GLU A 453 16.23 5.73 -14.55
N ALA A 454 16.44 6.91 -13.96
CA ALA A 454 17.12 7.06 -12.68
C ALA A 454 16.35 6.40 -11.52
N LEU A 455 15.02 6.45 -11.54
CA LEU A 455 14.18 5.77 -10.55
C LEU A 455 14.26 4.24 -10.67
N GLU A 456 14.57 3.73 -11.85
CA GLU A 456 14.75 2.31 -12.13
C GLU A 456 16.14 1.77 -11.79
N LEU A 457 17.15 2.62 -11.52
CA LEU A 457 18.49 2.17 -11.08
C LEU A 457 18.47 1.35 -9.77
N THR A 458 17.42 1.50 -8.97
CA THR A 458 17.23 0.73 -7.72
C THR A 458 16.48 -0.59 -7.93
N HIS A 459 15.97 -0.85 -9.13
CA HIS A 459 15.53 -2.19 -9.51
C HIS A 459 16.77 -3.05 -9.79
N HIS A 460 16.94 -4.12 -9.01
CA HIS A 460 17.92 -5.18 -9.22
C HIS A 460 17.67 -6.00 -10.52
N SER A 461 17.11 -5.39 -11.57
CA SER A 461 16.93 -6.00 -12.88
C SER A 461 18.22 -6.00 -13.70
N PHE A 462 19.23 -5.20 -13.30
CA PHE A 462 20.58 -5.24 -13.86
C PHE A 462 21.52 -6.03 -12.94
N VAL A 463 21.39 -7.36 -12.97
CA VAL A 463 22.50 -8.25 -12.64
C VAL A 463 22.91 -8.89 -13.97
N ALA A 464 23.99 -8.37 -14.55
CA ALA A 464 24.72 -9.01 -15.63
C ALA A 464 25.80 -9.93 -15.05
#